data_AF-A0A2T8SYC6-F1
#
_entry.id   AF-A0A2T8SYC6-F1
#
_cell.length_a   1.000
_cell.length_b   1.000
_cell.length_c   1.000
_cell.angle_alpha   90.00
_cell.angle_beta   90.00
_cell.angle_gamma   90.00
#
_symmetry.space_group_name_H-M   'P 1'
#
loop_
_entity.id
_entity.type
_entity.pdbx_description
1 polymer ?
#
loop_
_entity_poly.entity_id
_entity_poly.type
_entity_poly.pdbx_seq_one_letter_code
_entity_poly.pdbx_strand_id
1 'polypeptide(L)'
;MAASPNGYKKIPWRVKNNRPDNITLQPANKSQKKLYDKPDGKLTFDILSSVYLSNTWHDDDQPVHLKISDQNIPISINLDIYGGPEERYCPAGVYEFLQDSETQNMRLQINSQNCIHCKVCDIKDPKQNITWTTPEGGNGPNYTGM
;
A
#
# COMPACT_ATOMS: atom_id res chain seq x y z
N MET A 1 9.87 40.18 23.65
CA MET A 1 9.77 39.01 22.75
C MET A 1 10.63 37.91 23.35
N ALA A 2 10.02 36.91 23.97
CA ALA A 2 10.75 35.88 24.71
C ALA A 2 11.53 34.97 23.75
N ALA A 3 12.83 34.83 23.98
CA ALA A 3 13.69 33.88 23.29
C ALA A 3 13.23 32.45 23.61
N SER A 4 13.24 31.57 22.60
CA SER A 4 13.00 30.14 22.80
C SER A 4 14.09 29.57 23.72
N PRO A 5 13.78 28.66 24.68
CA PRO A 5 14.76 28.09 25.62
C PRO A 5 15.97 27.45 24.94
N ASN A 6 15.83 27.08 23.66
CA ASN A 6 16.84 26.35 22.90
C ASN A 6 17.64 27.23 21.93
N GLY A 7 17.59 28.57 22.04
CA GLY A 7 18.40 29.49 21.21
C GLY A 7 18.00 29.61 19.73
N TYR A 8 17.05 28.81 19.26
CA TYR A 8 16.53 28.92 17.89
C TYR A 8 15.58 30.13 17.73
N LYS A 9 15.86 30.99 16.74
CA LYS A 9 14.95 32.08 16.33
C LYS A 9 13.61 31.47 15.87
N LYS A 10 12.51 31.90 16.49
CA LYS A 10 11.16 31.48 16.11
C LYS A 10 10.84 32.05 14.72
N ILE A 11 10.74 31.17 13.73
CA ILE A 11 10.42 31.54 12.35
C ILE A 11 8.93 31.97 12.31
N PRO A 12 8.57 33.14 11.74
CA PRO A 12 7.21 33.68 11.82
C PRO A 12 6.26 33.10 10.77
N TRP A 13 6.55 31.92 10.22
CA TRP A 13 5.65 31.22 9.30
C TRP A 13 5.59 29.73 9.60
N ARG A 14 4.45 29.12 9.28
CA ARG A 14 4.20 27.69 9.35
C ARG A 14 3.70 27.22 7.99
N VAL A 15 4.47 26.37 7.31
CA VAL A 15 4.01 25.68 6.10
C VAL A 15 2.94 24.67 6.52
N LYS A 16 1.80 24.67 5.84
CA LYS A 16 0.70 23.72 6.07
C LYS A 16 0.57 22.82 4.84
N ASN A 17 0.41 21.53 5.06
CA ASN A 17 -0.10 20.61 4.05
C ASN A 17 -1.49 20.14 4.49
N ASN A 18 -2.52 20.61 3.80
CA ASN A 18 -3.92 20.24 4.07
C ASN A 18 -4.47 19.28 3.01
N ARG A 19 -3.60 18.74 2.14
CA ARG A 19 -4.01 17.85 1.05
C ARG A 19 -3.78 16.39 1.48
N PRO A 20 -4.84 15.58 1.59
CA PRO A 20 -4.71 14.15 1.85
C PRO A 20 -3.89 13.44 0.77
N ASP A 21 -3.12 12.41 1.15
CA ASP A 21 -2.21 11.74 0.24
C ASP A 21 -2.94 10.96 -0.86
N ASN A 22 -4.11 10.39 -0.60
CA ASN A 22 -4.89 9.63 -1.57
C ASN A 22 -5.27 10.47 -2.81
N ILE A 23 -5.54 11.76 -2.63
CA ILE A 23 -5.93 12.66 -3.73
C ILE A 23 -4.75 13.28 -4.49
N THR A 24 -3.53 12.80 -4.26
CA THR A 24 -2.31 13.33 -4.91
C THR A 24 -1.88 12.55 -6.15
N LEU A 25 -2.48 11.38 -6.42
CA LEU A 25 -2.19 10.61 -7.62
C LEU A 25 -2.65 11.32 -8.89
N GLN A 26 -1.86 11.20 -9.94
CA GLN A 26 -2.24 11.59 -11.29
C GLN A 26 -2.72 10.35 -12.05
N PRO A 27 -3.68 10.49 -12.98
CA PRO A 27 -4.05 9.41 -13.89
C PRO A 27 -2.83 8.82 -14.61
N ALA A 28 -2.85 7.52 -14.87
CA ALA A 28 -1.74 6.81 -15.49
C ALA A 28 -1.39 7.37 -16.87
N ASN A 29 -2.39 7.76 -17.67
CA ASN A 29 -2.21 8.35 -18.99
C ASN A 29 -1.56 9.76 -18.97
N LYS A 30 -1.47 10.41 -17.81
CA LYS A 30 -0.77 11.68 -17.59
C LYS A 30 0.61 11.51 -16.96
N SER A 31 1.00 10.26 -16.70
CA SER A 31 2.25 9.93 -16.00
C SER A 31 3.17 9.14 -16.92
N GLN A 32 4.48 9.34 -16.78
CA GLN A 32 5.45 8.49 -17.46
C GLN A 32 5.60 7.18 -16.68
N LYS A 33 5.39 6.04 -17.36
CA LYS A 33 5.64 4.72 -16.77
C LYS A 33 7.12 4.61 -16.41
N LYS A 34 7.39 4.35 -15.13
CA LYS A 34 8.73 4.01 -14.65
C LYS A 34 9.02 2.54 -14.94
N LEU A 35 10.19 2.28 -15.52
CA LEU A 35 10.73 0.94 -15.70
C LEU A 35 11.79 0.75 -14.61
N TYR A 36 11.60 -0.27 -13.79
CA TYR A 36 12.57 -0.68 -12.77
C TYR A 36 13.33 -1.90 -13.29
N ASP A 37 14.63 -1.94 -12.98
CA ASP A 37 15.45 -3.10 -13.30
C ASP A 37 14.99 -4.33 -12.51
N LYS A 38 15.25 -5.51 -13.07
CA LYS A 38 14.99 -6.76 -12.36
C LYS A 38 15.94 -6.87 -11.15
N PRO A 39 15.48 -7.45 -10.04
CA PRO A 39 16.34 -7.67 -8.88
C PRO A 39 17.53 -8.58 -9.24
N ASP A 40 18.70 -8.28 -8.70
CA ASP A 40 19.95 -9.01 -8.95
C ASP A 40 20.22 -10.14 -7.94
N GLY A 41 19.42 -10.24 -6.88
CA GLY A 41 19.54 -11.25 -5.82
C GLY A 41 20.74 -11.04 -4.89
N LYS A 42 21.41 -9.87 -4.95
CA LYS A 42 22.58 -9.55 -4.12
C LYS A 42 22.41 -8.24 -3.37
N LEU A 43 22.07 -7.17 -4.09
CA LEU A 43 21.80 -5.84 -3.54
C LEU A 43 20.31 -5.50 -3.64
N THR A 44 19.64 -6.07 -4.63
CA THR A 44 18.22 -5.85 -4.91
C THR A 44 17.51 -7.20 -4.96
N PHE A 45 16.33 -7.25 -4.35
CA PHE A 45 15.57 -8.48 -4.16
C PHE A 45 14.13 -8.27 -4.60
N ASP A 46 13.45 -9.36 -4.94
CA ASP A 46 12.02 -9.32 -5.19
C ASP A 46 11.22 -9.14 -3.89
N ILE A 47 9.94 -8.80 -4.05
CA ILE A 47 9.03 -8.53 -2.94
C ILE A 47 8.82 -9.79 -2.09
N LEU A 48 8.68 -10.98 -2.70
CA LEU A 48 8.36 -12.20 -1.96
C LEU A 48 9.52 -12.65 -1.07
N SER A 49 10.75 -12.58 -1.58
CA SER A 49 11.96 -12.79 -0.77
C SER A 49 12.03 -11.82 0.41
N SER A 50 11.61 -10.56 0.21
CA SER A 50 11.58 -9.54 1.26
C SER A 50 10.48 -9.79 2.31
N VAL A 51 9.28 -10.20 1.87
CA VAL A 51 8.15 -10.58 2.73
C VAL A 51 8.51 -11.80 3.57
N TYR A 52 9.18 -12.79 2.99
CA TYR A 52 9.65 -13.96 3.73
C TYR A 52 10.52 -13.57 4.95
N LEU A 53 11.44 -12.61 4.76
CA LEU A 53 12.31 -12.12 5.85
C LEU A 53 11.57 -11.31 6.91
N SER A 54 10.39 -10.77 6.61
CA SER A 54 9.53 -10.13 7.63
C SER A 54 8.93 -11.14 8.61
N ASN A 55 9.02 -12.44 8.28
CA ASN A 55 8.41 -13.53 9.01
C ASN A 55 6.92 -13.26 9.31
N THR A 56 6.23 -12.62 8.35
CA THR A 56 4.81 -12.31 8.46
C THR A 56 3.99 -13.56 8.23
N TRP A 57 2.98 -13.76 9.07
CA TRP A 57 2.07 -14.88 8.94
C TRP A 57 0.68 -14.52 9.45
N HIS A 58 -0.33 -15.12 8.83
CA HIS A 58 -1.72 -15.00 9.20
C HIS A 58 -2.35 -16.38 9.03
N ASP A 59 -3.22 -16.75 9.97
CA ASP A 59 -4.12 -17.89 9.78
C ASP A 59 -4.96 -17.71 8.50
N ASP A 60 -5.05 -18.76 7.68
CA ASP A 60 -5.76 -18.78 6.40
C ASP A 60 -7.28 -18.75 6.57
N ASP A 61 -7.79 -19.26 7.70
CA ASP A 61 -9.23 -19.32 7.97
C ASP A 61 -9.76 -18.02 8.59
N GLN A 62 -8.89 -17.07 8.91
CA GLN A 62 -9.33 -15.79 9.48
C GLN A 62 -9.96 -14.87 8.43
N PRO A 63 -10.92 -14.01 8.82
CA PRO A 63 -11.49 -13.04 7.89
C PRO A 63 -10.43 -12.07 7.34
N VAL A 64 -10.45 -11.84 6.02
CA VAL A 64 -9.57 -10.85 5.37
C VAL A 64 -9.73 -9.48 6.03
N HIS A 65 -8.67 -8.97 6.62
CA HIS A 65 -8.65 -7.73 7.41
C HIS A 65 -8.50 -6.45 6.56
N LEU A 66 -8.49 -6.60 5.23
CA LEU A 66 -8.43 -5.54 4.23
C LEU A 66 -9.80 -5.46 3.56
N LYS A 67 -10.66 -4.59 4.06
CA LYS A 67 -12.07 -4.52 3.62
C LYS A 67 -12.20 -3.60 2.41
N ILE A 68 -12.89 -4.08 1.38
CA ILE A 68 -13.20 -3.32 0.17
C ILE A 68 -14.68 -2.89 0.25
N SER A 69 -14.95 -1.59 0.28
CA SER A 69 -16.33 -1.08 0.41
C SER A 69 -17.17 -1.21 -0.86
N ASP A 70 -16.56 -0.99 -2.03
CA ASP A 70 -17.14 -1.15 -3.35
C ASP A 70 -16.22 -2.01 -4.22
N GLN A 71 -16.73 -3.17 -4.64
CA GLN A 71 -16.00 -4.17 -5.41
C GLN A 71 -15.70 -3.73 -6.86
N ASN A 72 -16.39 -2.69 -7.36
CA ASN A 72 -16.19 -2.20 -8.73
C ASN A 72 -15.00 -1.24 -8.83
N ILE A 73 -14.67 -0.52 -7.75
CA ILE A 73 -13.64 0.53 -7.75
C ILE A 73 -12.24 0.02 -8.11
N PRO A 74 -11.76 -1.14 -7.61
CA PRO A 74 -10.43 -1.64 -7.97
C PRO A 74 -10.21 -1.77 -9.48
N ILE A 75 -11.22 -2.19 -10.22
CA ILE A 75 -11.13 -2.33 -11.68
C ILE A 75 -11.44 -1.00 -12.36
N SER A 76 -12.66 -0.49 -12.20
CA SER A 76 -13.18 0.66 -12.96
C SER A 76 -12.47 1.99 -12.71
N ILE A 77 -11.75 2.11 -11.60
CA ILE A 77 -11.07 3.35 -11.21
C ILE A 77 -9.58 3.09 -10.99
N ASN A 78 -9.24 2.19 -10.07
CA ASN A 78 -7.84 2.03 -9.66
C ASN A 78 -7.01 1.47 -10.81
N LEU A 79 -7.46 0.38 -11.43
CA LEU A 79 -6.82 -0.19 -12.62
C LEU A 79 -6.98 0.71 -13.84
N ASP A 80 -8.21 1.05 -14.23
CA ASP A 80 -8.48 1.73 -15.50
C ASP A 80 -7.94 3.17 -15.58
N ILE A 81 -8.01 3.93 -14.48
CA ILE A 81 -7.61 5.35 -14.47
C ILE A 81 -6.18 5.52 -13.93
N TYR A 82 -5.84 4.80 -12.85
CA TYR A 82 -4.56 4.97 -12.14
C TYR A 82 -3.56 3.83 -12.40
N GLY A 83 -3.93 2.84 -13.21
CA GLY A 83 -3.04 1.74 -13.62
C GLY A 83 -2.74 0.74 -12.51
N GLY A 84 -3.63 0.60 -11.52
CA GLY A 84 -3.50 -0.35 -10.41
C GLY A 84 -2.40 0.05 -9.41
N PRO A 85 -2.52 1.20 -8.73
CA PRO A 85 -1.48 1.66 -7.80
C PRO A 85 -1.24 0.71 -6.62
N GLU A 86 -2.25 -0.07 -6.21
CA GLU A 86 -2.19 -1.05 -5.12
C GLU A 86 -1.15 -2.15 -5.31
N GLU A 87 -0.88 -2.58 -6.54
CA GLU A 87 0.19 -3.54 -6.83
C GLU A 87 1.59 -2.95 -6.61
N ARG A 88 1.71 -1.62 -6.55
CA ARG A 88 3.00 -0.91 -6.53
C ARG A 88 3.28 -0.22 -5.20
N TYR A 89 2.28 0.39 -4.57
CA TYR A 89 2.48 1.02 -3.27
C TYR A 89 2.48 -0.01 -2.13
N CYS A 90 1.91 -1.20 -2.35
CA CYS A 90 1.89 -2.24 -1.33
C CYS A 90 3.31 -2.83 -1.22
N PRO A 91 3.97 -2.72 -0.05
CA PRO A 91 5.33 -3.22 0.11
C PRO A 91 5.41 -4.75 0.19
N ALA A 92 4.26 -5.44 0.20
CA ALA A 92 4.19 -6.88 0.47
C ALA A 92 3.45 -7.69 -0.61
N GLY A 93 3.14 -7.09 -1.76
CA GLY A 93 2.48 -7.81 -2.86
C GLY A 93 1.12 -8.42 -2.46
N VAL A 94 0.37 -7.73 -1.61
CA VAL A 94 -0.94 -8.20 -1.12
C VAL A 94 -2.00 -8.12 -2.21
N TYR A 95 -1.90 -7.14 -3.12
CA TYR A 95 -2.89 -6.88 -4.15
C TYR A 95 -2.33 -7.29 -5.51
N GLU A 96 -3.11 -8.05 -6.27
CA GLU A 96 -2.76 -8.49 -7.62
C GLU A 96 -4.02 -8.46 -8.51
N PHE A 97 -3.90 -7.92 -9.72
CA PHE A 97 -4.97 -7.96 -10.70
C PHE A 97 -4.82 -9.19 -11.59
N LEU A 98 -5.76 -10.13 -11.44
CA LEU A 98 -5.79 -11.37 -12.20
C LEU A 98 -6.89 -11.32 -13.25
N GLN A 99 -6.66 -11.94 -14.40
CA GLN A 99 -7.70 -12.19 -15.37
C GLN A 99 -8.40 -13.51 -15.01
N ASP A 100 -9.72 -13.46 -14.87
CA ASP A 100 -10.54 -14.63 -14.61
C ASP A 100 -10.54 -15.57 -15.82
N SER A 101 -10.27 -16.86 -15.60
CA SER A 101 -10.10 -17.82 -16.69
C SER A 101 -11.38 -18.07 -17.48
N GLU A 102 -12.55 -18.00 -16.83
CA GLU A 102 -13.84 -18.32 -17.44
C GLU A 102 -14.46 -17.09 -18.11
N THR A 103 -14.50 -15.97 -17.38
CA THR A 103 -15.18 -14.75 -17.82
C THR A 103 -14.27 -13.80 -18.59
N GLN A 104 -12.95 -14.02 -18.57
CA GLN A 104 -11.92 -13.13 -19.12
C GLN A 104 -11.92 -11.72 -18.50
N ASN A 105 -12.69 -11.49 -17.44
CA ASN A 105 -12.77 -10.22 -16.74
C ASN A 105 -11.59 -10.07 -15.77
N MET A 106 -11.11 -8.83 -15.60
CA MET A 106 -10.13 -8.53 -14.57
C MET A 106 -10.79 -8.54 -13.19
N ARG A 107 -10.11 -9.10 -12.19
CA ARG A 107 -10.51 -9.08 -10.78
C ARG A 107 -9.32 -8.75 -9.88
N LEU A 108 -9.59 -8.16 -8.73
CA LEU A 108 -8.60 -7.97 -7.68
C LEU A 108 -8.50 -9.23 -6.82
N GLN A 109 -7.30 -9.78 -6.69
CA GLN A 109 -6.94 -10.82 -5.74
C GLN A 109 -6.26 -10.16 -4.52
N ILE A 110 -6.69 -10.55 -3.31
CA ILE A 110 -6.13 -10.05 -2.05
C ILE A 110 -5.46 -11.21 -1.31
N ASN A 111 -4.13 -11.22 -1.29
CA ASN A 111 -3.28 -12.17 -0.59
C ASN A 111 -2.96 -11.63 0.82
N SER A 112 -3.99 -11.53 1.66
CA SER A 112 -3.90 -10.83 2.96
C SER A 112 -2.88 -11.41 3.93
N GLN A 113 -2.47 -12.66 3.73
CA GLN A 113 -1.47 -13.36 4.51
C GLN A 113 -0.10 -12.68 4.47
N ASN A 114 0.21 -12.00 3.35
CA ASN A 114 1.45 -11.26 3.18
C ASN A 114 1.42 -9.89 3.89
N CYS A 115 0.28 -9.45 4.44
CA CYS A 115 0.13 -8.09 4.93
C CYS A 115 1.05 -7.77 6.11
N ILE A 116 1.99 -6.83 5.93
CA ILE A 116 2.90 -6.38 7.00
C ILE A 116 2.37 -5.20 7.84
N HIS A 117 1.05 -4.94 7.77
CA HIS A 117 0.34 -3.95 8.58
C HIS A 117 0.83 -2.49 8.45
N CYS A 118 1.51 -2.15 7.35
CA CYS A 118 2.06 -0.81 7.09
C CYS A 118 1.01 0.31 6.92
N LYS A 119 -0.27 -0.04 6.69
CA LYS A 119 -1.42 0.87 6.46
C LYS A 119 -1.37 1.72 5.18
N VAL A 120 -0.39 1.51 4.30
CA VAL A 120 -0.25 2.32 3.07
C VAL A 120 -1.49 2.22 2.18
N CYS A 121 -2.10 1.05 2.04
CA CYS A 121 -3.30 0.86 1.23
C CYS A 121 -4.50 1.68 1.71
N ASP A 122 -4.73 1.71 3.03
CA ASP A 122 -5.75 2.53 3.69
C ASP A 122 -5.51 4.02 3.44
N ILE A 123 -4.25 4.46 3.48
CA ILE A 123 -3.89 5.87 3.30
C ILE A 123 -3.87 6.31 1.83
N LYS A 124 -3.42 5.46 0.91
CA LYS A 124 -3.01 5.87 -0.44
C LYS A 124 -3.99 5.50 -1.54
N ASP A 125 -4.94 4.62 -1.29
CA ASP A 125 -5.98 4.27 -2.26
C ASP A 125 -6.72 5.54 -2.72
N PRO A 126 -6.71 5.88 -4.03
CA PRO A 126 -7.26 7.14 -4.55
C PRO A 126 -8.73 7.38 -4.19
N LYS A 127 -9.48 6.32 -3.88
CA LYS A 127 -10.89 6.41 -3.49
C LYS A 127 -11.19 6.12 -2.02
N GLN A 128 -10.18 5.82 -1.19
CA GLN A 128 -10.38 5.43 0.21
C GLN A 128 -11.41 4.30 0.34
N ASN A 129 -11.35 3.35 -0.58
CA ASN A 129 -12.20 2.19 -0.71
C ASN A 129 -11.66 0.98 0.10
N ILE A 130 -10.36 0.96 0.39
CA ILE A 130 -9.72 -0.03 1.24
C ILE A 130 -9.70 0.49 2.68
N THR A 131 -10.30 -0.28 3.60
CA THR A 131 -10.20 -0.04 5.05
C THR A 131 -9.37 -1.16 5.67
N TRP A 132 -8.27 -0.80 6.34
CA TRP A 132 -7.52 -1.74 7.15
C TRP A 132 -8.19 -1.89 8.51
N THR A 133 -8.46 -3.14 8.91
CA THR A 133 -8.89 -3.49 10.27
C THR A 133 -7.85 -4.36 10.92
N THR A 134 -7.80 -4.39 12.25
CA THR A 134 -6.88 -5.29 12.96
C THR A 134 -7.27 -6.74 12.68
N PRO A 135 -6.32 -7.61 12.24
CA PRO A 135 -6.56 -9.04 12.14
C PRO A 135 -6.65 -9.71 13.52
N GLU A 136 -6.83 -11.03 13.55
CA GLU A 136 -6.76 -11.78 14.79
C GLU A 136 -5.39 -11.61 15.49
N GLY A 137 -5.41 -11.56 16.83
CA GLY A 137 -4.23 -11.25 17.62
C GLY A 137 -3.14 -12.32 17.51
N GLY A 138 -1.88 -11.90 17.45
CA GLY A 138 -0.73 -12.79 17.28
C GLY A 138 -0.30 -13.02 15.83
N ASN A 139 -1.10 -12.53 14.87
CA ASN A 139 -0.78 -12.56 13.43
C ASN A 139 -0.11 -11.27 12.97
N GLY A 140 0.50 -11.30 11.78
CA GLY A 140 1.22 -10.18 11.20
C GLY A 140 2.72 -10.39 11.14
N PRO A 141 3.48 -9.31 10.88
CA PRO A 141 4.93 -9.38 10.82
C PRO A 141 5.55 -9.72 12.17
N ASN A 142 6.59 -10.57 12.15
CA ASN A 142 7.34 -10.96 13.34
C ASN A 142 8.78 -10.45 13.24
N TYR A 143 8.93 -9.15 13.52
CA TYR A 143 10.21 -8.46 13.46
C TYR A 143 11.04 -8.69 14.72
N THR A 144 12.28 -9.14 14.55
CA THR A 144 13.25 -9.29 15.66
C THR A 144 14.32 -8.21 15.55
N GLY A 145 14.34 -7.26 16.50
CA GLY A 145 15.38 -6.23 16.59
C GLY A 145 15.35 -5.18 15.46
N MET A 146 14.18 -4.99 14.84
CA MET A 146 13.95 -3.99 13.78
C MET A 146 13.50 -2.65 14.36
#